data_AF-A0A945SRE3-F1
#
_entry.id   AF-A0A945SRE3-F1
#
_cell.length_a   1.000
_cell.length_b   1.000
_cell.length_c   1.000
_cell.angle_alpha   90.00
_cell.angle_beta   90.00
_cell.angle_gamma   90.00
#
_symmetry.space_group_name_H-M   'P 1'
#
loop_
_entity.id
_entity.type
_entity.pdbx_description
1 polymer ?
#
loop_
_entity_poly.entity_id
_entity_poly.type
_entity_poly.pdbx_seq_one_letter_code
_entity_poly.pdbx_strand_id
1 'polypeptide(L)'
;MKSAYAKSGNKYASVFLNWKNYAKQPYVSGTHGERYVLNYANEKAANYGKYENAGKMAPGAVTAKNSFTVNGKGQVSVGPLFLMEKHNAGFNGNSHDWQYTLIMPNGQTVGTTNGKGKSSVKFCYECHNAVAEDQDAMMFLPEELRVN
;
A
#
# COMPACT_ATOMS: atom_id res chain seq x y z
N MET A 1 -13.54 -1.59 -8.49
CA MET A 1 -12.08 -1.39 -8.21
C MET A 1 -11.23 -2.58 -8.64
N LYS A 2 -11.48 -3.81 -8.16
CA LYS A 2 -10.71 -5.03 -8.53
C LYS A 2 -10.47 -5.24 -10.03
N SER A 3 -11.53 -5.20 -10.84
CA SER A 3 -11.42 -5.40 -12.30
C SER A 3 -10.58 -4.33 -13.01
N ALA A 4 -10.44 -3.16 -12.39
CA ALA A 4 -9.67 -2.04 -12.91
C ALA A 4 -8.16 -2.32 -12.79
N TYR A 5 -7.71 -2.74 -11.61
CA TYR A 5 -6.29 -3.00 -11.33
C TYR A 5 -5.79 -4.34 -11.88
N ALA A 6 -6.66 -5.35 -12.01
CA ALA A 6 -6.29 -6.70 -12.46
C ALA A 6 -5.61 -6.72 -13.85
N LYS A 7 -5.91 -5.72 -14.70
CA LYS A 7 -5.27 -5.55 -16.03
C LYS A 7 -3.76 -5.29 -15.98
N SER A 8 -3.22 -4.95 -14.80
CA SER A 8 -1.78 -4.77 -14.59
C SER A 8 -0.96 -6.06 -14.70
N GLY A 9 -1.60 -7.23 -14.58
CA GLY A 9 -0.90 -8.50 -14.46
C GLY A 9 -0.21 -8.70 -13.10
N ASN A 10 -0.30 -7.74 -12.18
CA ASN A 10 0.25 -7.89 -10.82
C ASN A 10 -0.58 -8.92 -10.03
N LYS A 11 0.09 -9.95 -9.50
CA LYS A 11 -0.53 -11.07 -8.75
C LYS A 11 -1.41 -10.63 -7.57
N TYR A 12 -1.14 -9.48 -6.96
CA TYR A 12 -1.87 -8.97 -5.79
C TYR A 12 -3.04 -8.07 -6.15
N ALA A 13 -2.95 -7.35 -7.28
CA ALA A 13 -3.97 -6.40 -7.73
C ALA A 13 -5.36 -7.05 -7.93
N SER A 14 -5.40 -8.35 -8.23
CA SER A 14 -6.64 -9.11 -8.42
C SER A 14 -7.19 -9.77 -7.14
N VAL A 15 -6.41 -9.84 -6.06
CA VAL A 15 -6.77 -10.62 -4.86
C VAL A 15 -6.78 -9.83 -3.56
N PHE A 16 -6.21 -8.63 -3.51
CA PHE A 16 -6.03 -7.88 -2.24
C PHE A 16 -7.34 -7.59 -1.48
N LEU A 17 -8.48 -7.49 -2.18
CA LEU A 17 -9.78 -7.29 -1.52
C LEU A 17 -10.24 -8.51 -0.70
N ASN A 18 -9.59 -9.66 -0.85
CA ASN A 18 -9.84 -10.84 -0.02
C ASN A 18 -9.02 -10.82 1.28
N TRP A 19 -8.12 -9.85 1.45
CA TRP A 19 -7.28 -9.73 2.64
C TRP A 19 -7.99 -8.96 3.75
N LYS A 20 -7.45 -9.01 4.97
CA LYS A 20 -7.99 -8.25 6.09
C LYS A 20 -7.85 -6.75 5.81
N ASN A 21 -8.96 -6.02 5.85
CA ASN A 21 -8.98 -4.57 5.90
C ASN A 21 -8.74 -4.13 7.36
N TYR A 22 -7.78 -3.23 7.56
CA TYR A 22 -7.42 -2.69 8.86
C TYR A 22 -8.04 -1.33 9.17
N ALA A 23 -8.75 -0.73 8.21
CA ALA A 23 -9.47 0.53 8.40
C ALA A 23 -10.97 0.29 8.63
N LYS A 24 -11.53 0.87 9.71
CA LYS A 24 -12.98 0.83 10.03
C LYS A 24 -13.83 1.49 8.93
N GLN A 25 -13.28 2.52 8.30
CA GLN A 25 -13.90 3.28 7.22
C GLN A 25 -12.82 3.89 6.31
N PRO A 26 -13.17 4.28 5.06
CA PRO A 26 -12.25 5.03 4.22
C PRO A 26 -11.85 6.35 4.87
N TYR A 27 -10.60 6.76 4.70
CA TYR A 27 -10.08 8.00 5.28
C TYR A 27 -9.23 8.79 4.29
N VAL A 28 -9.22 10.11 4.43
CA VAL A 28 -8.45 10.98 3.54
C VAL A 28 -6.96 10.84 3.84
N SER A 29 -6.17 10.63 2.81
CA SER A 29 -4.72 10.61 2.90
C SER A 29 -4.12 11.69 1.99
N GLY A 30 -3.61 12.76 2.61
CA GLY A 30 -2.97 13.86 1.89
C GLY A 30 -1.73 13.41 1.11
N THR A 31 -0.95 12.49 1.65
CA THR A 31 0.24 11.90 0.99
C THR A 31 -0.10 11.06 -0.26
N HIS A 32 -1.38 10.75 -0.46
CA HIS A 32 -1.87 10.05 -1.65
C HIS A 32 -2.77 10.96 -2.51
N GLY A 33 -2.57 12.29 -2.40
CA GLY A 33 -3.24 13.32 -3.19
C GLY A 33 -4.71 13.52 -2.81
N GLU A 34 -4.97 13.66 -1.51
CA GLU A 34 -6.29 13.92 -0.93
C GLU A 34 -7.36 12.86 -1.30
N ARG A 35 -6.92 11.61 -1.45
CA ARG A 35 -7.81 10.49 -1.77
C ARG A 35 -8.28 9.79 -0.51
N TYR A 36 -9.49 9.22 -0.58
CA TYR A 36 -9.91 8.23 0.40
C TYR A 36 -9.13 6.94 0.17
N VAL A 37 -8.60 6.35 1.24
CA VAL A 37 -7.86 5.10 1.21
C VAL A 37 -8.43 4.10 2.22
N LEU A 38 -8.18 2.82 1.96
CA LEU A 38 -8.38 1.70 2.87
C LEU A 38 -7.10 0.85 2.87
N ASN A 39 -6.77 0.22 3.99
CA ASN A 39 -5.51 -0.50 4.15
C ASN A 39 -5.78 -1.99 4.32
N TYR A 40 -5.27 -2.79 3.39
CA TYR A 40 -5.39 -4.24 3.39
C TYR A 40 -4.02 -4.86 3.64
N ALA A 41 -3.96 -5.99 4.35
CA ALA A 41 -2.73 -6.74 4.51
C ALA A 41 -2.97 -8.25 4.38
N ASN A 42 -2.12 -8.94 3.63
CA ASN A 42 -2.20 -10.38 3.48
C ASN A 42 -1.89 -11.10 4.81
N GLU A 43 -2.09 -12.42 4.84
CA GLU A 43 -1.87 -13.22 6.06
C GLU A 43 -0.45 -13.09 6.62
N LYS A 44 0.57 -13.05 5.77
CA LYS A 44 1.97 -12.83 6.19
C LYS A 44 2.21 -11.45 6.79
N ALA A 45 1.38 -10.48 6.45
CA ALA A 45 1.38 -9.13 7.00
C ALA A 45 0.36 -8.96 8.14
N ALA A 46 -0.17 -10.04 8.74
CA ALA A 46 -1.20 -9.94 9.78
C ALA A 46 -0.78 -9.08 10.98
N ASN A 47 0.52 -9.05 11.29
CA ASN A 47 1.11 -8.19 12.31
C ASN A 47 0.90 -6.69 12.04
N TYR A 48 0.49 -6.27 10.84
CA TYR A 48 0.19 -4.86 10.54
C TYR A 48 -0.86 -4.28 11.50
N GLY A 49 -1.80 -5.11 11.98
CA GLY A 49 -2.79 -4.72 12.98
C GLY A 49 -2.29 -4.64 14.41
N LYS A 50 -1.01 -4.95 14.67
CA LYS A 50 -0.35 -4.63 15.95
C LYS A 50 0.24 -3.22 15.94
N TYR A 51 0.12 -2.50 14.81
CA TYR A 51 0.50 -1.12 14.64
C TYR A 51 1.97 -0.88 15.02
N GLU A 52 2.27 0.06 15.91
CA GLU A 52 3.62 0.35 16.37
C GLU A 52 4.33 -0.89 16.96
N ASN A 53 3.59 -1.91 17.40
CA ASN A 53 4.11 -3.19 17.88
C ASN A 53 4.16 -4.30 16.80
N ALA A 54 4.06 -3.96 15.51
CA ALA A 54 4.08 -4.92 14.40
C ALA A 54 5.44 -5.60 14.22
N GLY A 55 6.53 -4.91 14.59
CA GLY A 55 7.89 -5.34 14.36
C GLY A 55 8.23 -5.50 12.87
N LYS A 56 9.35 -6.17 12.59
CA LYS A 56 9.78 -6.43 11.21
C LYS A 56 8.89 -7.44 10.51
N MET A 57 8.51 -7.13 9.28
CA MET A 57 7.71 -8.00 8.43
C MET A 57 8.57 -9.10 7.80
N ALA A 58 7.99 -10.29 7.69
CA ALA A 58 8.62 -11.42 7.02
C ALA A 58 8.55 -11.27 5.49
N PRO A 59 9.50 -11.83 4.73
CA PRO A 59 9.42 -11.89 3.28
C PRO A 59 8.09 -12.50 2.77
N GLY A 60 7.48 -11.83 1.80
CA GLY A 60 6.14 -12.12 1.27
C GLY A 60 4.99 -11.48 2.05
N ALA A 61 5.25 -10.70 3.10
CA ALA A 61 4.27 -9.79 3.67
C ALA A 61 3.91 -8.71 2.65
N VAL A 62 2.60 -8.48 2.45
CA VAL A 62 2.12 -7.49 1.49
C VAL A 62 1.04 -6.63 2.11
N THR A 63 1.18 -5.32 1.95
CA THR A 63 0.11 -4.36 2.22
C THR A 63 -0.36 -3.73 0.91
N ALA A 64 -1.65 -3.42 0.87
CA ALA A 64 -2.29 -2.78 -0.27
C ALA A 64 -3.15 -1.61 0.21
N LYS A 65 -3.02 -0.47 -0.46
CA LYS A 65 -3.91 0.68 -0.28
C LYS A 65 -4.62 0.94 -1.60
N ASN A 66 -5.90 0.59 -1.69
CA ASN A 66 -6.73 1.11 -2.77
C ASN A 66 -7.16 2.53 -2.42
N SER A 67 -7.46 3.31 -3.46
CA SER A 67 -7.90 4.68 -3.27
C SER A 67 -9.08 5.03 -4.17
N PHE A 68 -9.81 6.06 -3.78
CA PHE A 68 -10.88 6.66 -4.57
C PHE A 68 -11.07 8.12 -4.20
N THR A 69 -11.75 8.87 -5.06
CA THR A 69 -12.22 10.23 -4.78
C THR A 69 -13.74 10.28 -4.82
N VAL A 70 -14.30 11.28 -4.13
CA VAL A 70 -15.72 11.63 -4.20
C VAL A 70 -15.78 13.10 -4.57
N ASN A 71 -16.48 13.46 -5.65
CA ASN A 71 -16.63 14.86 -6.04
C ASN A 71 -17.77 15.54 -5.27
N GLY A 72 -17.94 16.86 -5.44
CA GLY A 72 -18.99 17.63 -4.77
C GLY A 72 -20.43 17.22 -5.11
N LYS A 73 -20.62 16.35 -6.11
CA LYS A 73 -21.93 15.75 -6.48
C LYS A 73 -22.11 14.33 -5.90
N GLY A 74 -21.19 13.86 -5.05
CA GLY A 74 -21.22 12.52 -4.48
C GLY A 74 -20.76 11.41 -5.43
N GLN A 75 -20.19 11.74 -6.61
CA GLN A 75 -19.77 10.72 -7.57
C GLN A 75 -18.41 10.16 -7.20
N VAL A 76 -18.32 8.82 -7.19
CA VAL A 76 -17.10 8.08 -6.85
C VAL A 76 -16.25 7.84 -8.09
N SER A 77 -14.95 8.13 -8.01
CA SER A 77 -13.97 7.76 -9.03
C SER A 77 -12.88 6.89 -8.43
N VAL A 78 -12.58 5.77 -9.10
CA VAL A 78 -11.51 4.85 -8.67
C VAL A 78 -10.16 5.55 -8.80
N GLY A 79 -9.38 5.54 -7.73
CA GLY A 79 -8.00 6.06 -7.69
C GLY A 79 -6.96 4.95 -7.86
N PRO A 80 -5.67 5.28 -7.82
CA PRO A 80 -4.60 4.28 -7.92
C PRO A 80 -4.63 3.23 -6.79
N LEU A 81 -4.00 2.09 -7.04
CA LEU A 81 -3.66 1.08 -6.06
C LEU A 81 -2.16 1.21 -5.74
N PHE A 82 -1.85 1.28 -4.44
CA PHE A 82 -0.48 1.32 -3.92
C PHE A 82 -0.20 -0.02 -3.24
N LEU A 83 0.90 -0.67 -3.60
CA LEU A 83 1.30 -1.96 -3.04
C LEU A 83 2.69 -1.85 -2.40
N MET A 84 2.89 -2.55 -1.29
CA MET A 84 4.19 -2.77 -0.65
C MET A 84 4.39 -4.26 -0.39
N GLU A 85 5.42 -4.86 -0.95
CA GLU A 85 5.81 -6.27 -0.70
C GLU A 85 7.18 -6.32 -0.03
N LYS A 86 7.28 -7.02 1.10
CA LYS A 86 8.56 -7.28 1.76
C LYS A 86 9.27 -8.40 1.03
N HIS A 87 10.51 -8.17 0.58
CA HIS A 87 11.36 -9.18 -0.03
C HIS A 87 12.40 -9.72 0.96
N ASN A 88 13.16 -10.73 0.52
CA ASN A 88 14.31 -11.23 1.26
C ASN A 88 15.38 -10.14 1.41
N ALA A 89 16.21 -10.27 2.45
CA ALA A 89 17.33 -9.39 2.70
C ALA A 89 18.23 -9.24 1.45
N GLY A 90 18.60 -8.01 1.12
CA GLY A 90 19.45 -7.70 -0.03
C GLY A 90 18.68 -7.42 -1.33
N PHE A 91 17.35 -7.41 -1.31
CA PHE A 91 16.53 -6.99 -2.43
C PHE A 91 16.76 -5.51 -2.78
N ASN A 92 16.71 -4.63 -1.78
CA ASN A 92 16.94 -3.19 -1.98
C ASN A 92 17.26 -2.51 -0.64
N GLY A 93 18.53 -2.17 -0.44
CA GLY A 93 18.98 -1.51 0.79
C GLY A 93 18.35 -0.13 1.03
N ASN A 94 18.04 0.62 -0.04
CA ASN A 94 17.44 1.95 0.08
C ASN A 94 15.99 1.90 0.53
N SER A 95 15.31 0.77 0.44
CA SER A 95 13.91 0.62 0.83
C SER A 95 13.70 -0.41 1.93
N HIS A 96 14.76 -0.80 2.63
CA HIS A 96 14.73 -1.88 3.62
C HIS A 96 14.05 -3.14 3.08
N ASP A 97 14.39 -3.50 1.84
CA ASP A 97 13.87 -4.66 1.11
C ASP A 97 12.36 -4.61 0.79
N TRP A 98 11.72 -3.44 0.91
CA TRP A 98 10.35 -3.23 0.45
C TRP A 98 10.29 -2.89 -1.04
N GLN A 99 9.45 -3.61 -1.78
CA GLN A 99 9.07 -3.28 -3.14
C GLN A 99 7.78 -2.47 -3.16
N TYR A 100 7.84 -1.28 -3.72
CA TYR A 100 6.69 -0.41 -3.92
C TYR A 100 6.19 -0.55 -5.35
N THR A 101 4.87 -0.63 -5.55
CA THR A 101 4.26 -0.64 -6.88
C THR A 101 3.04 0.28 -6.92
N LEU A 102 2.96 1.11 -7.95
CA LEU A 102 1.84 2.02 -8.22
C LEU A 102 1.09 1.60 -9.47
N ILE A 103 -0.21 1.30 -9.32
CA ILE A 103 -1.08 0.82 -10.41
C ILE A 103 -2.24 1.79 -10.58
N MET A 104 -2.41 2.30 -11.80
CA MET A 104 -3.52 3.19 -12.14
C MET A 104 -4.86 2.44 -12.26
N PRO A 105 -6.00 3.13 -12.19
CA PRO A 105 -7.32 2.53 -12.34
C PRO A 105 -7.54 1.79 -13.68
N ASN A 106 -6.80 2.14 -14.72
CA ASN A 106 -6.84 1.44 -16.01
C ASN A 106 -5.98 0.17 -16.06
N GLY A 107 -5.26 -0.14 -14.98
CA GLY A 107 -4.32 -1.26 -14.87
C GLY A 107 -2.89 -0.93 -15.28
N GLN A 108 -2.61 0.29 -15.74
CA GLN A 108 -1.24 0.69 -16.07
C GLN A 108 -0.38 0.73 -14.79
N THR A 109 0.72 -0.02 -14.79
CA THR A 109 1.74 0.12 -13.74
C THR A 109 2.60 1.35 -14.04
N VAL A 110 2.59 2.33 -13.14
CA VAL A 110 3.42 3.54 -13.26
C VAL A 110 4.88 3.21 -12.95
N GLY A 111 5.10 2.44 -11.89
CA GLY A 111 6.43 2.06 -11.47
C GLY A 111 6.43 0.94 -10.44
N THR A 112 7.56 0.23 -10.40
CA THR A 112 7.85 -0.81 -9.40
C THR A 112 9.30 -0.66 -8.93
N THR A 113 9.58 -0.75 -7.64
CA THR A 113 10.95 -0.74 -7.11
C THR A 113 11.79 -1.83 -7.79
N ASN A 114 13.02 -1.47 -8.21
CA ASN A 114 13.91 -2.29 -9.03
C ASN A 114 13.36 -2.72 -10.40
N GLY A 115 12.18 -2.26 -10.80
CA GLY A 115 11.54 -2.58 -12.07
C GLY A 115 11.43 -1.38 -13.02
N LYS A 116 10.57 -1.54 -14.04
CA LYS A 116 10.21 -0.45 -14.95
C LYS A 116 9.54 0.69 -14.17
N GLY A 117 9.87 1.93 -14.51
CA GLY A 117 9.29 3.11 -13.84
C GLY A 117 9.73 3.29 -12.38
N LYS A 118 10.81 2.63 -11.93
CA LYS A 118 11.30 2.68 -10.54
C LYS A 118 11.50 4.11 -10.00
N SER A 119 11.89 5.07 -10.85
CA SER A 119 12.04 6.47 -10.45
C SER A 119 10.73 7.09 -9.99
N SER A 120 9.59 6.69 -10.56
CA SER A 120 8.27 7.18 -10.17
C SER A 120 7.79 6.69 -8.81
N VAL A 121 8.41 5.63 -8.27
CA VAL A 121 8.12 5.10 -6.92
C VAL A 121 9.26 5.31 -5.93
N LYS A 122 10.27 6.10 -6.31
CA LYS A 122 11.38 6.47 -5.41
C LYS A 122 10.90 7.22 -4.18
N PHE A 123 10.01 8.19 -4.39
CA PHE A 123 9.37 8.94 -3.31
C PHE A 123 8.66 8.03 -2.29
N CYS A 124 8.13 6.89 -2.71
CA CYS A 124 7.41 5.98 -1.82
C CYS A 124 8.32 5.48 -0.70
N TYR A 125 9.49 4.91 -1.04
CA TYR A 125 10.40 4.42 0.00
C TYR A 125 11.08 5.55 0.77
N GLU A 126 11.37 6.70 0.14
CA GLU A 126 11.96 7.84 0.84
C GLU A 126 11.04 8.36 1.94
N CYS A 127 9.74 8.46 1.66
CA CYS A 127 8.74 8.83 2.66
C CYS A 127 8.59 7.74 3.72
N HIS A 128 8.50 6.48 3.33
CA HIS A 128 8.29 5.36 4.25
C HIS A 128 9.49 5.07 5.17
N ASN A 129 10.71 5.38 4.74
CA ASN A 129 11.90 5.25 5.59
C ASN A 129 11.99 6.30 6.71
N ALA A 130 11.11 7.32 6.69
CA ALA A 130 11.10 8.37 7.71
C ALA A 130 10.42 7.94 9.02
N VAL A 131 9.81 6.75 9.06
CA VAL A 131 9.28 6.17 10.31
C VAL A 131 10.42 5.63 11.19
N ALA A 132 10.12 5.30 12.44
CA ALA A 132 11.12 4.69 13.32
C ALA A 132 11.60 3.33 12.76
N GLU A 133 12.88 3.01 12.94
CA GLU A 133 13.51 1.82 12.33
C GLU A 133 12.81 0.51 12.72
N ASP A 134 12.28 0.44 13.95
CA ASP A 134 11.55 -0.70 14.49
C ASP A 134 10.13 -0.87 13.90
N GLN A 135 9.60 0.15 13.23
CA GLN A 135 8.33 0.09 12.48
C GLN A 135 8.49 -0.49 11.07
N ASP A 136 9.72 -0.82 10.64
CA ASP A 136 10.02 -1.49 9.37
C ASP A 136 9.35 -0.84 8.15
N ALA A 137 9.50 0.50 8.03
CA ALA A 137 8.91 1.31 6.96
C ALA A 137 7.37 1.28 6.89
N MET A 138 6.67 0.77 7.91
CA MET A 138 5.20 0.77 7.93
C MET A 138 4.65 2.07 8.50
N MET A 139 3.84 2.76 7.70
CA MET A 139 2.99 3.85 8.18
C MET A 139 1.59 3.32 8.48
N PHE A 140 1.20 3.41 9.75
CA PHE A 140 -0.10 2.97 10.23
C PHE A 140 -1.17 4.05 10.04
N LEU A 141 -2.42 3.61 9.96
CA LEU A 141 -3.58 4.49 9.92
C LEU A 141 -3.82 5.18 11.27
N PRO A 142 -4.51 6.35 11.28
CA PRO A 142 -4.91 7.04 12.51
C PRO A 142 -5.64 6.11 13.49
N GLU A 143 -5.41 6.31 14.78
CA GLU A 143 -5.82 5.38 15.83
C GLU A 143 -7.34 5.15 15.87
N GLU A 144 -8.12 6.22 15.70
CA GLU A 144 -9.57 6.19 15.69
C GLU A 144 -10.15 5.33 14.55
N LEU A 145 -9.38 5.11 13.49
CA LEU A 145 -9.76 4.36 12.29
C LEU A 145 -9.33 2.89 12.32
N ARG A 146 -8.58 2.45 13.33
CA ARG A 146 -7.99 1.11 13.46
C ARG A 146 -9.03 0.05 13.83
N VAL A 147 -9.17 -1.03 13.04
CA VAL A 147 -9.99 -2.17 13.46
C VAL A 147 -9.38 -2.79 14.72
N ASN A 148 -10.10 -2.75 15.84
CA ASN A 148 -9.68 -3.35 17.11
C ASN A 148 -9.73 -4.88 17.02
#